data_AF-A0A968BXZ8-F1
#
_entry.id   AF-A0A968BXZ8-F1
#
_cell.length_a   1.000
_cell.length_b   1.000
_cell.length_c   1.000
_cell.angle_alpha   90.00
_cell.angle_beta   90.00
_cell.angle_gamma   90.00
#
_symmetry.space_group_name_H-M   'P 1'
#
loop_
_entity.id
_entity.type
_entity.pdbx_description
1 polymer ?
#
loop_
_entity_poly.entity_id
_entity_poly.type
_entity_poly.pdbx_seq_one_letter_code
_entity_poly.pdbx_strand_id
1 'polypeptide(L)' 'EGLAEWADHNPEQKVVVEYKAFEPRTHNMLPTIGHCMTVINEINRPNLGVNIDVGHALIMKENLAESIALCC' A
#
# COMPACT_ATOMS: atom_id res chain seq x y z
N GLU A 1 13.59 2.59 4.69
CA GLU A 1 14.56 1.54 5.06
C GLU A 1 13.89 0.16 5.09
N GLY A 2 12.98 -0.12 6.02
CA GLY A 2 12.41 -1.47 6.19
C GLY A 2 11.77 -2.14 4.95
N LEU A 3 10.93 -1.43 4.18
CA LEU A 3 10.29 -2.03 3.00
C LEU A 3 11.28 -2.34 1.86
N ALA A 4 12.27 -1.47 1.65
CA ALA A 4 13.31 -1.67 0.63
C ALA A 4 14.21 -2.85 1.01
N GLU A 5 14.65 -2.91 2.28
CA GLU A 5 15.45 -4.02 2.79
C GLU A 5 14.73 -5.37 2.65
N TRP A 6 13.43 -5.42 2.95
CA TRP A 6 12.65 -6.65 2.80
C TRP A 6 12.48 -7.05 1.34
N ALA A 7 12.18 -6.09 0.45
CA ALA A 7 12.09 -6.35 -0.98
C ALA A 7 13.43 -6.86 -1.56
N ASP A 8 14.56 -6.33 -1.08
CA ASP A 8 15.91 -6.72 -1.51
C ASP A 8 16.39 -8.05 -0.90
N HIS A 9 15.85 -8.45 0.27
CA HIS A 9 16.24 -9.69 0.96
C HIS A 9 15.84 -10.96 0.19
N ASN A 10 14.66 -10.98 -0.43
CA ASN A 10 14.20 -12.08 -1.27
C ASN A 10 13.44 -11.55 -2.51
N PRO A 11 14.14 -11.30 -3.63
CA PRO A 11 13.54 -10.74 -4.84
C PRO A 11 12.48 -11.63 -5.51
N GLU A 12 12.46 -12.94 -5.23
CA GLU A 12 11.45 -13.86 -5.79
C GLU A 12 10.10 -13.78 -5.04
N GLN A 13 10.11 -13.26 -3.81
CA GLN A 13 8.91 -13.10 -3.01
C GLN A 13 8.26 -11.74 -3.27
N LYS A 14 6.96 -11.76 -3.61
CA LYS A 14 6.15 -10.54 -3.66
C LYS A 14 5.83 -10.06 -2.24
N VAL A 15 6.06 -8.77 -2.00
CA VAL A 15 5.72 -8.07 -0.78
C VAL A 15 4.66 -7.03 -1.11
N VAL A 16 3.59 -6.98 -0.31
CA VAL A 16 2.50 -6.03 -0.52
C VAL A 16 2.22 -5.28 0.77
N VAL A 17 2.00 -3.97 0.66
CA VAL A 17 1.55 -3.12 1.76
C VAL A 17 0.03 -3.08 1.75
N GLU A 18 -0.60 -3.44 2.85
CA GLU A 18 -2.03 -3.21 3.06
C GLU A 18 -2.26 -1.93 3.85
N TYR A 19 -2.99 -0.99 3.29
CA TYR A 19 -3.28 0.29 3.93
C TYR A 19 -4.59 0.24 4.70
N LYS A 20 -4.66 1.01 5.79
CA LYS A 20 -5.84 1.16 6.65
C LYS A 20 -5.75 2.51 7.34
N ALA A 21 -6.84 3.27 7.40
CA ALA A 21 -6.78 4.60 8.03
C ALA A 21 -6.70 4.58 9.56
N PHE A 22 -7.49 3.73 10.20
CA PHE A 22 -7.61 3.65 11.66
C PHE A 22 -8.06 2.26 12.14
N GLU A 23 -7.99 2.03 13.45
CA GLU A 23 -8.26 0.78 14.19
C GLU A 23 -7.12 -0.27 14.08
N PRO A 24 -6.37 -0.56 15.17
CA PRO A 24 -6.55 -0.07 16.55
C PRO A 24 -5.98 1.35 16.79
N ARG A 25 -5.15 1.87 15.88
CA ARG A 25 -4.56 3.21 15.97
C ARG A 25 -5.54 4.24 15.41
N THR A 26 -5.58 5.45 15.98
CA THR A 26 -6.47 6.53 15.50
C THR A 26 -6.04 7.09 14.14
N HIS A 27 -4.73 7.09 13.86
CA HIS A 27 -4.17 7.57 12.59
C HIS A 27 -3.00 6.66 12.20
N ASN A 28 -3.13 5.96 11.07
CA ASN A 28 -2.01 5.23 10.46
C ASN A 28 -1.30 6.12 9.42
N MET A 29 0.00 5.86 9.20
CA MET A 29 0.83 6.66 8.27
C MET A 29 0.41 6.53 6.80
N LEU A 30 -0.13 5.37 6.41
CA LEU A 30 -0.59 5.09 5.05
C LEU A 30 -2.09 4.81 5.10
N PRO A 31 -2.94 5.86 5.13
CA PRO A 31 -4.38 5.70 5.29
C PRO A 31 -5.14 5.45 3.99
N THR A 32 -4.57 5.79 2.83
CA THR A 32 -5.23 5.74 1.51
C THR A 32 -4.30 5.19 0.44
N ILE A 33 -4.86 4.84 -0.72
CA ILE A 33 -4.12 4.28 -1.85
C ILE A 33 -3.03 5.20 -2.38
N GLY A 34 -3.31 6.52 -2.44
CA GLY A 34 -2.35 7.51 -2.93
C GLY A 34 -1.10 7.60 -2.05
N HIS A 35 -1.26 7.51 -0.73
CA HIS A 35 -0.12 7.48 0.19
C HIS A 35 0.74 6.23 -0.03
N CYS A 36 0.11 5.07 -0.18
CA CYS A 36 0.81 3.82 -0.46
C CYS A 36 1.57 3.86 -1.78
N MET A 37 0.92 4.26 -2.88
CA MET A 37 1.55 4.34 -4.19
C MET A 37 2.70 5.35 -4.22
N THR A 38 2.60 6.45 -3.47
CA THR A 38 3.71 7.42 -3.35
C THR A 38 4.96 6.74 -2.77
N VAL A 39 4.82 5.96 -1.70
CA VAL A 39 5.96 5.26 -1.07
C VAL A 39 6.47 4.11 -1.94
N ILE A 40 5.58 3.33 -2.53
CA ILE A 40 5.95 2.20 -3.39
C ILE A 40 6.74 2.67 -4.60
N ASN A 41 6.28 3.74 -5.27
CA ASN A 41 6.94 4.31 -6.44
C ASN A 41 8.31 4.91 -6.09
N GLU A 42 8.47 5.51 -4.91
CA GLU A 42 9.76 6.03 -4.44
C GLU A 42 10.77 4.90 -4.17
N ILE A 43 10.32 3.78 -3.57
CA ILE A 43 11.18 2.62 -3.31
C ILE A 43 11.58 1.92 -4.61
N ASN A 44 10.66 1.87 -5.58
CA ASN A 44 10.87 1.37 -6.94
C ASN A 44 11.51 -0.02 -6.98
N ARG A 45 10.80 -1.01 -6.43
CA ARG A 45 11.21 -2.43 -6.50
C ARG A 45 10.14 -3.25 -7.23
N PRO A 46 10.54 -4.14 -8.15
CA PRO A 46 9.59 -4.88 -8.99
C PRO A 46 8.75 -5.91 -8.23
N ASN A 47 9.19 -6.31 -7.02
CA ASN A 47 8.49 -7.25 -6.15
C ASN A 47 7.73 -6.57 -4.99
N LEU A 48 7.64 -5.24 -4.98
CA LEU A 48 6.89 -4.48 -3.97
C LEU A 48 5.63 -3.86 -4.56
N GLY A 49 4.50 -4.04 -3.91
CA GLY A 49 3.21 -3.49 -4.34
C GLY A 49 2.26 -3.20 -3.18
N VAL A 50 0.96 -3.13 -3.49
CA VAL A 50 -0.11 -2.85 -2.54
C VAL A 50 -1.15 -3.97 -2.53
N ASN A 51 -1.72 -4.25 -1.36
CA ASN A 51 -2.92 -5.06 -1.20
C ASN A 51 -4.08 -4.12 -0.84
N ILE A 52 -5.17 -4.19 -1.61
CA ILE A 52 -6.35 -3.36 -1.36
C ILE A 52 -7.39 -4.20 -0.63
N ASP A 53 -7.61 -3.89 0.65
CA ASP A 53 -8.79 -4.33 1.37
C ASP A 53 -9.96 -3.37 1.05
N VAL A 54 -11.09 -3.91 0.61
CA VAL A 54 -12.27 -3.12 0.20
C VAL A 54 -12.82 -2.31 1.37
N GLY A 55 -12.85 -2.88 2.59
CA GLY A 55 -13.32 -2.18 3.77
C GLY A 55 -12.43 -0.98 4.11
N HIS A 56 -11.12 -1.10 3.95
CA HIS A 56 -10.18 0.00 4.17
C HIS A 56 -10.30 1.09 3.11
N ALA A 57 -10.56 0.75 1.85
CA ALA A 57 -10.82 1.75 0.82
C ALA A 57 -12.12 2.52 1.14
N LEU A 58 -13.18 1.80 1.48
CA LEU A 58 -14.50 2.38 1.79
C LEU A 58 -14.49 3.23 3.06
N ILE A 59 -13.68 2.89 4.08
CA ILE A 59 -13.60 3.66 5.33
C ILE A 59 -13.08 5.08 5.09
N MET A 60 -12.22 5.23 4.08
CA MET A 60 -11.69 6.52 3.61
C MET A 60 -12.49 7.13 2.47
N LYS A 61 -13.63 6.52 2.12
CA LYS A 61 -14.53 6.95 1.05
C LYS A 61 -13.84 7.01 -0.32
N GLU A 62 -12.89 6.11 -0.55
CA GLU A 62 -12.27 5.96 -1.86
C GLU A 62 -13.25 5.33 -2.85
N ASN A 63 -13.15 5.71 -4.11
CA ASN A 63 -13.74 4.93 -5.18
C ASN A 63 -12.82 3.74 -5.48
N LEU A 64 -13.30 2.53 -5.19
CA LEU A 64 -12.50 1.31 -5.34
C LEU A 64 -11.95 1.13 -6.76
N ALA A 65 -12.70 1.49 -7.80
CA ALA A 65 -12.26 1.35 -9.18
C ALA A 65 -11.11 2.33 -9.50
N GLU A 66 -11.17 3.57 -8.99
CA GLU A 66 -10.10 4.55 -9.12
C GLU A 66 -8.86 4.10 -8.33
N SER A 67 -9.03 3.57 -7.11
CA SER A 67 -7.92 3.02 -6.32
C SER A 67 -7.19 1.91 -7.06
N ILE A 68 -7.91 0.96 -7.68
CA ILE A 68 -7.31 -0.11 -8.48
C ILE A 68 -6.60 0.47 -9.72
N ALA A 69 -7.21 1.47 -10.39
CA ALA A 69 -6.62 2.08 -11.58
C ALA A 69 -5.28 2.79 -11.29
N LEU A 70 -5.11 3.35 -10.08
CA LEU A 70 -3.86 3.96 -9.64
C LEU A 70 -2.71 2.96 -9.40
N CYS A 71 -3.02 1.67 -9.28
CA CYS A 71 -2.05 0.60 -9.01
C CYS A 71 -1.59 -0.15 -10.25
N CYS A 72 -2.17 0.15 -11.41
CA CYS A 72 -1.83 -0.44 -12.70
C CYS A 72 -0.61 0.26 -13.33
#